data_AF-A0A3S0MAN6-F1
#
_entry.id   AF-A0A3S0MAN6-F1
#
_cell.length_a   1.000
_cell.length_b   1.000
_cell.length_c   1.000
_cell.angle_alpha   90.00
_cell.angle_beta   90.00
_cell.angle_gamma   90.00
#
_symmetry.space_group_name_H-M   'P 1'
#
loop_
_entity.id
_entity.type
_entity.pdbx_description
1 polymer ?
#
loop_
_entity_poly.entity_id
_entity_poly.type
_entity_poly.pdbx_seq_one_letter_code
_entity_poly.pdbx_strand_id
1 'polypeptide(L)'
;MGIYIFIAIFCFMANFNALYTRFMKTDIFTTELRDINENFNKLEAEVNSKFNYKYNKETTQNIEIKKKQLVQQIQDKGNPGFGERSKALISDIEKLLGQRIDILQVVGKDYEDLAERMGKQIDGMVSDLSPEEAELKSDINIAVLKWNKKVQELLLLSNKEKDDVSQGLIDQSLTEYNKLGNRAHTILGDDKFKFEIVTSKTQEVGKIGYAFGHAIKNFGVYQFVVLLGCLLLDFIIPIIVILVTKTKSNDGNNHFNGSVFTTKRKSNVLIPNN
;
A
#
# COMPACT_ATOMS: atom_id res chain seq x y z
N MET A 1 15.39 -35.25 -20.03
CA MET A 1 14.75 -34.03 -20.55
C MET A 1 13.94 -33.27 -19.48
N GLY A 2 13.16 -33.95 -18.64
CA GLY A 2 12.39 -33.29 -17.56
C GLY A 2 13.21 -32.46 -16.56
N ILE A 3 14.41 -32.92 -16.18
CA ILE A 3 15.31 -32.19 -15.25
C ILE A 3 15.79 -30.85 -15.86
N TYR A 4 16.10 -30.82 -17.15
CA TYR A 4 16.53 -29.60 -17.83
C TYR A 4 15.40 -28.58 -17.94
N ILE A 5 14.19 -29.04 -18.25
CA ILE A 5 12.98 -28.19 -18.26
C ILE A 5 12.71 -27.64 -16.86
N PHE A 6 12.82 -28.47 -15.83
CA PHE A 6 12.65 -28.03 -14.44
C PHE A 6 13.66 -26.95 -14.03
N ILE A 7 14.95 -27.15 -14.34
CA ILE A 7 16.00 -26.16 -14.04
C ILE A 7 15.77 -24.85 -14.82
N ALA A 8 15.38 -24.95 -16.09
CA ALA A 8 15.10 -23.77 -16.92
C ALA A 8 13.89 -22.97 -16.39
N ILE A 9 12.81 -23.65 -15.99
CA ILE A 9 11.64 -23.02 -15.38
C ILE A 9 12.01 -22.37 -14.04
N PHE A 10 12.79 -23.04 -13.20
CA PHE A 10 13.23 -22.48 -11.92
C PHE A 10 14.10 -21.23 -12.11
N CYS A 11 15.04 -21.26 -13.06
CA CYS A 11 15.88 -20.12 -13.40
C CYS A 11 15.04 -18.94 -13.91
N PHE A 12 14.06 -19.22 -14.77
CA PHE A 12 13.10 -18.23 -15.24
C PHE A 12 12.28 -17.60 -14.11
N MET A 13 11.75 -18.42 -13.19
CA MET A 13 10.98 -17.93 -12.07
C MET A 13 11.80 -17.03 -11.14
N ALA A 14 13.07 -17.37 -10.91
CA ALA A 14 13.98 -16.57 -10.09
C ALA A 14 14.31 -15.22 -10.75
N ASN A 15 14.65 -15.24 -12.05
CA ASN A 15 15.01 -14.03 -12.79
C ASN A 15 13.81 -13.11 -13.00
N PHE A 16 12.63 -13.68 -13.29
CA PHE A 16 11.38 -12.95 -13.33
C PHE A 16 11.07 -12.26 -12.00
N ASN A 17 11.11 -12.99 -10.89
CA ASN A 17 10.85 -12.42 -9.58
C ASN A 17 11.82 -11.25 -9.24
N ALA A 18 13.11 -11.40 -9.54
CA ALA A 18 14.11 -10.37 -9.29
C ALA A 18 13.92 -9.13 -10.16
N LEU A 19 13.71 -9.29 -11.47
CA LEU A 19 13.50 -8.18 -12.39
C LEU A 19 12.16 -7.49 -12.15
N TYR A 20 11.09 -8.27 -11.99
CA TYR A 20 9.75 -7.77 -11.73
C TYR A 20 9.69 -6.92 -10.46
N THR A 21 10.19 -7.45 -9.36
CA THR A 21 10.24 -6.73 -8.07
C THR A 21 11.00 -5.41 -8.20
N ARG A 22 12.10 -5.40 -8.96
CA ARG A 22 12.94 -4.22 -9.13
C ARG A 22 12.28 -3.15 -10.00
N PHE A 23 11.65 -3.53 -11.10
CA PHE A 23 11.04 -2.58 -12.04
C PHE A 23 9.64 -2.13 -11.62
N MET A 24 8.90 -2.97 -10.91
CA MET A 24 7.53 -2.70 -10.48
C MET A 24 7.45 -2.20 -9.03
N LYS A 25 8.59 -1.87 -8.40
CA LYS A 25 8.66 -1.48 -6.99
C LYS A 25 7.68 -0.35 -6.64
N THR A 26 7.71 0.75 -7.40
CA THR A 26 6.84 1.90 -7.19
C THR A 26 5.36 1.54 -7.34
N ASP A 27 5.02 0.73 -8.34
CA ASP A 27 3.64 0.29 -8.59
C ASP A 27 3.14 -0.63 -7.48
N ILE A 28 3.98 -1.57 -7.02
CA ILE A 28 3.68 -2.47 -5.90
C ILE A 28 3.37 -1.64 -4.64
N PHE A 29 4.24 -0.70 -4.29
CA PHE A 29 4.04 0.16 -3.13
C PHE A 29 2.81 1.05 -3.23
N THR A 30 2.60 1.65 -4.40
CA THR A 30 1.45 2.53 -4.61
C THR A 30 0.14 1.74 -4.55
N THR A 31 0.13 0.51 -5.08
CA THR A 31 -1.03 -0.39 -5.02
C THR A 31 -1.31 -0.79 -3.58
N GLU A 32 -0.30 -1.17 -2.80
CA GLU A 32 -0.47 -1.52 -1.39
C GLU A 32 -1.00 -0.36 -0.54
N LEU A 33 -0.48 0.85 -0.74
CA LEU A 33 -0.98 2.04 -0.06
C LEU A 33 -2.45 2.35 -0.42
N ARG A 34 -2.85 2.13 -1.68
CA ARG A 34 -4.25 2.25 -2.08
C ARG A 34 -5.13 1.18 -1.43
N ASP A 35 -4.68 -0.08 -1.42
CA ASP A 35 -5.37 -1.18 -0.74
C ASP A 35 -5.58 -0.86 0.76
N ILE A 36 -4.54 -0.39 1.45
CA ILE A 36 -4.62 -0.03 2.87
C ILE A 36 -5.61 1.12 3.07
N ASN A 37 -5.59 2.12 2.20
CA ASN A 37 -6.51 3.23 2.26
C ASN A 37 -7.97 2.79 2.01
N GLU A 38 -8.21 1.87 1.09
CA GLU A 38 -9.52 1.24 0.93
C GLU A 38 -9.94 0.47 2.19
N ASN A 39 -9.01 -0.23 2.85
CA ASN A 39 -9.30 -0.93 4.09
C ASN A 39 -9.70 0.03 5.22
N PHE A 40 -9.08 1.21 5.33
CA PHE A 40 -9.53 2.25 6.25
C PHE A 40 -10.97 2.70 5.97
N ASN A 41 -11.31 2.94 4.70
CA ASN A 41 -12.67 3.32 4.32
C ASN A 41 -13.69 2.20 4.61
N LYS A 42 -13.29 0.93 4.41
CA LYS A 42 -14.12 -0.24 4.74
C LYS A 42 -14.31 -0.37 6.25
N LEU A 43 -13.23 -0.25 7.04
CA LEU A 43 -13.28 -0.29 8.50
C LEU A 43 -14.22 0.77 9.04
N GLU A 44 -14.13 2.00 8.53
CA GLU A 44 -15.04 3.08 8.90
C GLU A 44 -16.50 2.75 8.58
N ALA A 45 -16.78 2.27 7.36
CA ALA A 45 -18.13 1.91 6.94
C ALA A 45 -18.72 0.76 7.78
N GLU A 46 -17.92 -0.26 8.05
CA GLU A 46 -18.31 -1.42 8.87
C GLU A 46 -18.58 -1.01 10.30
N VAL A 47 -17.65 -0.29 10.95
CA VAL A 47 -17.80 0.20 12.33
C VAL A 47 -19.02 1.11 12.44
N ASN A 48 -19.17 2.07 11.53
CA ASN A 48 -20.35 2.95 11.51
C ASN A 48 -21.65 2.15 11.37
N SER A 49 -21.69 1.09 10.55
CA SER A 49 -22.90 0.29 10.41
C SER A 49 -23.36 -0.43 11.68
N LYS A 50 -22.49 -0.56 12.69
CA LYS A 50 -22.76 -1.24 13.97
C LYS A 50 -23.20 -0.31 15.08
N PHE A 51 -23.09 1.00 14.87
CA PHE A 51 -23.49 2.01 15.84
C PHE A 51 -25.00 2.23 15.89
N ASN A 52 -25.48 2.64 17.06
CA ASN A 52 -26.86 3.05 17.26
C ASN A 52 -27.04 4.53 16.89
N TYR A 53 -27.95 4.78 15.95
CA TYR A 53 -28.26 6.12 15.45
C TYR A 53 -29.67 6.55 15.80
N LYS A 54 -29.83 7.85 16.06
CA LYS A 54 -31.14 8.48 16.33
C LYS A 54 -32.01 8.57 15.07
N TYR A 55 -31.37 8.61 13.91
CA TYR A 55 -32.01 8.76 12.61
C TYR A 55 -31.93 7.47 11.80
N ASN A 56 -32.81 7.35 10.81
CA ASN A 56 -32.80 6.22 9.88
C ASN A 56 -31.47 6.14 9.09
N LYS A 57 -31.20 4.99 8.48
CA LYS A 57 -29.94 4.71 7.77
C LYS A 57 -29.63 5.72 6.66
N GLU A 58 -30.63 6.14 5.89
CA GLU A 58 -30.46 7.06 4.76
C GLU A 58 -30.10 8.47 5.24
N THR A 59 -30.83 8.99 6.22
CA THR A 59 -30.55 10.30 6.84
C THR A 59 -29.17 10.31 7.49
N THR A 60 -28.83 9.26 8.24
CA THR A 60 -27.50 9.12 8.86
C THR A 60 -26.39 9.11 7.81
N GLN A 61 -26.52 8.34 6.73
CA GLN A 61 -25.54 8.32 5.64
C GLN A 61 -25.40 9.69 4.96
N ASN A 62 -26.51 10.37 4.70
CA ASN A 62 -26.49 11.71 4.10
C ASN A 62 -25.80 12.73 5.00
N ILE A 63 -26.02 12.66 6.31
CA ILE A 63 -25.33 13.50 7.29
C ILE A 63 -23.83 13.19 7.31
N GLU A 64 -23.44 11.91 7.33
CA GLU A 64 -22.04 11.49 7.30
C GLU A 64 -21.30 12.00 6.05
N ILE A 65 -21.92 11.89 4.87
CA ILE A 65 -21.35 12.38 3.61
C ILE A 65 -21.13 13.90 3.68
N LYS A 66 -22.16 14.65 4.11
CA LYS A 66 -22.09 16.11 4.22
C LYS A 66 -21.10 16.55 5.31
N LYS A 67 -21.00 15.81 6.42
CA LYS A 67 -20.01 16.03 7.48
C LYS A 67 -18.59 15.88 6.94
N LYS A 68 -18.29 14.81 6.19
CA LYS A 68 -16.97 14.62 5.56
C LYS A 68 -16.63 15.77 4.61
N GLN A 69 -17.59 16.19 3.79
CA GLN A 69 -17.41 17.33 2.90
C GLN A 69 -17.15 18.62 3.71
N LEU A 70 -17.87 18.83 4.81
CA LEU A 70 -17.67 20.00 5.68
C LEU A 70 -16.25 20.01 6.28
N VAL A 71 -15.83 18.89 6.85
CA VAL A 71 -14.48 18.74 7.46
C VAL A 71 -13.40 19.04 6.42
N GLN A 72 -13.52 18.49 5.21
CA GLN A 72 -12.58 18.76 4.12
C GLN A 72 -12.56 20.24 3.70
N GLN A 73 -13.72 20.87 3.60
CA GLN A 73 -13.83 22.29 3.22
C GLN A 73 -13.25 23.21 4.30
N ILE A 74 -13.41 22.90 5.59
CA ILE A 74 -12.82 23.68 6.68
C ILE A 74 -11.28 23.63 6.61
N GLN A 75 -10.72 22.49 6.24
CA GLN A 75 -9.27 22.26 6.14
C GLN A 75 -8.65 22.72 4.80
N ASP A 76 -9.45 23.25 3.86
CA ASP A 76 -8.94 23.68 2.56
C ASP A 76 -7.97 24.86 2.71
N LYS A 77 -6.73 24.66 2.26
CA LYS A 77 -5.66 25.68 2.33
C LYS A 77 -5.98 26.93 1.50
N GLY A 78 -6.80 26.80 0.45
CA GLY A 78 -7.20 27.91 -0.41
C GLY A 78 -8.31 28.79 0.18
N ASN A 79 -9.11 28.25 1.10
CA ASN A 79 -10.21 28.96 1.75
C ASN A 79 -10.48 28.40 3.16
N PRO A 80 -9.57 28.62 4.11
CA PRO A 80 -9.65 27.96 5.41
C PRO A 80 -10.81 28.48 6.26
N GLY A 81 -11.51 27.57 6.94
CA GLY A 81 -12.64 27.87 7.82
C GLY A 81 -14.01 27.81 7.15
N PHE A 82 -14.91 28.74 7.52
CA PHE A 82 -16.31 28.73 7.08
C PHE A 82 -16.52 29.56 5.83
N GLY A 83 -16.05 29.07 4.68
CA GLY A 83 -16.44 29.57 3.37
C GLY A 83 -17.94 29.37 3.07
N GLU A 84 -18.43 29.92 1.95
CA GLU A 84 -19.84 29.80 1.54
C GLU A 84 -20.29 28.33 1.43
N ARG A 85 -19.41 27.47 0.91
CA ARG A 85 -19.68 26.03 0.77
C ARG A 85 -19.79 25.31 2.12
N SER A 86 -18.91 25.63 3.07
CA SER A 86 -18.97 25.10 4.43
C SER A 86 -20.27 25.52 5.13
N LYS A 87 -20.69 26.78 4.98
CA LYS A 87 -21.97 27.27 5.54
C LYS A 87 -23.19 26.59 4.90
N ALA A 88 -23.16 26.37 3.59
CA ALA A 88 -24.22 25.62 2.90
C ALA A 88 -24.32 24.17 3.39
N LEU A 89 -23.17 23.50 3.59
CA LEU A 89 -23.11 22.15 4.15
C LEU A 89 -23.67 22.09 5.57
N ILE A 90 -23.34 23.06 6.43
CA ILE A 90 -23.93 23.17 7.77
C ILE A 90 -25.45 23.29 7.67
N SER A 91 -25.95 24.22 6.85
CA SER A 91 -27.40 24.42 6.69
C SER A 91 -28.13 23.16 6.20
N ASP A 92 -27.52 22.39 5.30
CA ASP A 92 -28.09 21.13 4.85
C ASP A 92 -28.09 20.06 5.95
N ILE A 93 -27.03 20.00 6.76
CA ILE A 93 -26.98 19.07 7.91
C ILE A 93 -28.02 19.47 8.96
N GLU A 94 -28.19 20.76 9.26
CA GLU A 94 -29.22 21.27 10.17
C GLU A 94 -30.64 20.87 9.72
N LYS A 95 -30.93 20.91 8.42
CA LYS A 95 -32.22 20.46 7.86
C LYS A 95 -32.45 18.96 8.08
N LEU A 96 -31.39 18.15 7.94
CA LEU A 96 -31.47 16.70 8.15
C LEU A 96 -31.59 16.34 9.64
N LEU A 97 -30.95 17.13 10.52
CA LEU A 97 -30.98 16.96 11.97
C LEU A 97 -32.23 17.54 12.62
N GLY A 98 -32.89 18.52 11.99
CA GLY A 98 -34.00 19.26 12.62
C GLY A 98 -33.57 20.15 13.80
N GLN A 99 -32.28 20.38 13.98
CA GLN A 99 -31.68 21.22 15.04
C GLN A 99 -30.50 22.02 14.50
N ARG A 100 -30.18 23.14 15.18
CA ARG A 100 -29.09 24.04 14.80
C ARG A 100 -27.73 23.48 15.22
N ILE A 101 -26.71 23.71 14.41
CA ILE A 101 -25.32 23.37 14.72
C ILE A 101 -24.61 24.64 15.19
N ASP A 102 -23.94 24.58 16.34
CA ASP A 102 -23.16 25.73 16.81
C ASP A 102 -21.91 25.94 15.94
N ILE A 103 -21.69 27.16 15.49
CA ILE A 103 -20.51 27.50 14.71
C ILE A 103 -19.35 27.74 15.68
N LEU A 104 -18.45 26.76 15.78
CA LEU A 104 -17.28 26.82 16.65
C LEU A 104 -16.24 27.82 16.12
N GLN A 105 -15.49 28.47 17.03
CA GLN A 105 -14.41 29.39 16.65
C GLN A 105 -13.07 28.65 16.50
N VAL A 106 -12.25 29.14 15.57
CA VAL A 106 -10.87 28.68 15.36
C VAL A 106 -10.03 29.05 16.58
N VAL A 107 -9.28 28.09 17.13
CA VAL A 107 -8.31 28.35 18.19
C VAL A 107 -6.92 28.47 17.56
N GLY A 108 -6.23 29.60 17.77
CA GLY A 108 -4.81 29.75 17.40
C GLY A 108 -4.45 29.69 15.90
N LYS A 109 -5.44 29.61 14.99
CA LYS A 109 -5.34 29.31 13.54
C LYS A 109 -5.28 27.82 13.17
N ASP A 110 -5.65 26.93 14.09
CA ASP A 110 -5.75 25.51 13.81
C ASP A 110 -7.13 25.16 13.21
N TYR A 111 -7.17 25.09 11.88
CA TYR A 111 -8.37 24.70 11.13
C TYR A 111 -8.58 23.18 11.12
N GLU A 112 -7.56 22.40 11.42
CA GLU A 112 -7.67 20.94 11.55
C GLU A 112 -8.43 20.59 12.83
N ASP A 113 -8.04 21.21 13.95
CA ASP A 113 -8.78 21.15 15.23
C ASP A 113 -10.23 21.63 15.08
N LEU A 114 -10.46 22.75 14.39
CA LEU A 114 -11.82 23.25 14.16
C LEU A 114 -12.67 22.20 13.42
N ALA A 115 -12.13 21.63 12.33
CA ALA A 115 -12.85 20.66 11.53
C ALA A 115 -13.18 19.40 12.34
N GLU A 116 -12.24 18.94 13.17
CA GLU A 116 -12.44 17.80 14.06
C GLU A 116 -13.54 18.08 15.09
N ARG A 117 -13.50 19.23 15.78
CA ARG A 117 -14.51 19.60 16.78
C ARG A 117 -15.90 19.74 16.16
N MET A 118 -16.00 20.33 14.96
CA MET A 118 -17.26 20.40 14.21
C MET A 118 -17.79 19.01 13.86
N GLY A 119 -16.91 18.12 13.41
CA GLY A 119 -17.26 16.72 13.12
C GLY A 119 -17.81 15.99 14.36
N LYS A 120 -17.12 16.13 15.50
CA LYS A 120 -17.54 15.56 16.80
C LYS A 120 -18.90 16.07 17.26
N GLN A 121 -19.17 17.36 17.09
CA GLN A 121 -20.47 17.94 17.43
C GLN A 121 -21.61 17.31 16.62
N ILE A 122 -21.42 17.17 15.30
CA ILE A 122 -22.39 16.52 14.42
C ILE A 122 -22.57 15.05 14.82
N ASP A 123 -21.48 14.34 15.15
CA ASP A 123 -21.56 12.94 15.59
C ASP A 123 -22.40 12.77 16.86
N GLY A 124 -22.21 13.62 17.87
CA GLY A 124 -23.05 13.61 19.09
C GLY A 124 -24.53 13.93 18.83
N MET A 125 -24.82 14.70 17.78
CA MET A 125 -26.19 15.03 17.38
C MET A 125 -26.89 13.87 16.66
N VAL A 126 -26.16 13.06 15.89
CA VAL A 126 -26.71 11.97 15.05
C VAL A 126 -26.85 10.65 15.79
N SER A 127 -26.04 10.46 16.83
CA SER A 127 -25.82 9.13 17.41
C SER A 127 -26.00 9.10 18.93
N ASP A 128 -26.42 7.95 19.45
CA ASP A 128 -26.48 7.64 20.89
C ASP A 128 -25.29 6.76 21.26
N LEU A 129 -24.10 7.22 20.88
CA LEU A 129 -22.86 6.53 21.15
C LEU A 129 -22.47 6.68 22.62
N SER A 130 -21.95 5.60 23.20
CA SER A 130 -21.14 5.71 24.40
C SER A 130 -19.92 6.60 24.13
N PRO A 131 -19.32 7.23 25.17
CA PRO A 131 -18.12 8.04 25.01
C PRO A 131 -16.98 7.30 24.27
N GLU A 132 -16.83 6.00 24.54
CA GLU A 132 -15.82 5.14 23.91
C GLU A 132 -16.08 4.90 22.41
N GLU A 133 -17.34 4.66 22.03
CA GLU A 133 -17.73 4.50 20.63
C GLU A 133 -17.62 5.82 19.84
N ALA A 134 -17.96 6.95 20.47
CA ALA A 134 -17.81 8.27 19.86
C ALA A 134 -16.34 8.61 19.60
N GLU A 135 -15.46 8.30 20.56
CA GLU A 135 -14.02 8.48 20.41
C GLU A 135 -13.46 7.55 19.32
N LEU A 136 -13.85 6.27 19.32
CA LEU A 136 -13.47 5.32 18.27
C LEU A 136 -13.87 5.80 16.87
N LYS A 137 -15.12 6.27 16.73
CA LYS A 137 -15.64 6.80 15.47
C LYS A 137 -14.82 8.00 15.01
N SER A 138 -14.52 8.92 15.93
CA SER A 138 -13.69 10.09 15.63
C SER A 138 -12.30 9.69 15.17
N ASP A 139 -11.64 8.79 15.90
CA ASP A 139 -10.27 8.36 15.60
C ASP A 139 -10.17 7.65 14.25
N ILE A 140 -11.15 6.81 13.92
CA ILE A 140 -11.24 6.17 12.60
C ILE A 140 -11.45 7.22 11.51
N ASN A 141 -12.36 8.18 11.70
CA ASN A 141 -12.61 9.24 10.72
C ASN A 141 -11.36 10.09 10.46
N ILE A 142 -10.64 10.46 11.52
CA ILE A 142 -9.39 11.21 11.43
C ILE A 142 -8.34 10.39 10.68
N ALA A 143 -8.18 9.11 11.02
CA ALA A 143 -7.23 8.22 10.34
C ALA A 143 -7.57 8.07 8.85
N VAL A 144 -8.85 7.88 8.50
CA VAL A 144 -9.32 7.81 7.11
C VAL A 144 -8.95 9.09 6.35
N LEU A 145 -9.23 10.27 6.90
CA LEU A 145 -8.91 11.55 6.24
C LEU A 145 -7.40 11.74 6.08
N LYS A 146 -6.64 11.47 7.14
CA LYS A 146 -5.18 11.55 7.17
C LYS A 146 -4.55 10.63 6.11
N TRP A 147 -4.96 9.37 6.04
CA TRP A 147 -4.40 8.41 5.10
C TRP A 147 -4.86 8.63 3.66
N ASN A 148 -6.12 9.04 3.44
CA ASN A 148 -6.57 9.47 2.12
C ASN A 148 -5.71 10.62 1.59
N LYS A 149 -5.44 11.63 2.43
CA LYS A 149 -4.61 12.78 2.06
C LYS A 149 -3.15 12.38 1.82
N LYS A 150 -2.55 11.61 2.73
CA LYS A 150 -1.16 11.13 2.58
C LYS A 150 -0.97 10.29 1.32
N VAL A 151 -1.93 9.42 0.98
CA VAL A 151 -1.87 8.63 -0.25
C VAL A 151 -1.97 9.55 -1.47
N GLN A 152 -2.87 10.53 -1.48
CA GLN A 152 -2.94 11.51 -2.58
C GLN A 152 -1.65 12.33 -2.72
N GLU A 153 -1.07 12.80 -1.62
CA GLU A 153 0.21 13.52 -1.61
C GLU A 153 1.34 12.64 -2.16
N LEU A 154 1.38 11.36 -1.77
CA LEU A 154 2.36 10.40 -2.29
C LEU A 154 2.22 10.18 -3.80
N LEU A 155 0.99 10.15 -4.33
CA LEU A 155 0.76 10.00 -5.77
C LEU A 155 1.35 11.14 -6.61
N LEU A 156 1.50 12.33 -6.03
CA LEU A 156 2.06 13.51 -6.67
C LEU A 156 3.59 13.56 -6.65
N LEU A 157 4.25 12.72 -5.85
CA LEU A 157 5.71 12.67 -5.74
C LEU A 157 6.36 11.99 -6.96
N SER A 158 7.67 12.23 -7.15
CA SER A 158 8.47 11.52 -8.14
C SER A 158 8.61 10.03 -7.78
N ASN A 159 8.87 9.16 -8.76
CA ASN A 159 9.00 7.71 -8.51
C ASN A 159 10.11 7.37 -7.51
N LYS A 160 11.21 8.13 -7.51
CA LYS A 160 12.30 7.93 -6.56
C LYS A 160 11.87 8.26 -5.13
N GLU A 161 11.22 9.40 -4.94
CA GLU A 161 10.72 9.80 -3.62
C GLU A 161 9.63 8.85 -3.13
N LYS A 162 8.72 8.41 -4.00
CA LYS A 162 7.71 7.38 -3.70
C LYS A 162 8.37 6.15 -3.11
N ASP A 163 9.40 5.60 -3.76
CA ASP A 163 10.07 4.39 -3.31
C ASP A 163 10.76 4.55 -1.94
N ASP A 164 11.27 5.75 -1.64
CA ASP A 164 11.98 6.04 -0.40
C ASP A 164 11.02 6.18 0.80
N VAL A 165 9.86 6.82 0.63
CA VAL A 165 8.89 7.03 1.72
C VAL A 165 7.82 5.94 1.84
N SER A 166 7.53 5.18 0.77
CA SER A 166 6.38 4.26 0.76
C SER A 166 6.45 3.18 1.83
N GLN A 167 7.62 2.55 2.04
CA GLN A 167 7.71 1.47 3.03
C GLN A 167 7.40 1.96 4.44
N GLY A 168 7.93 3.13 4.84
CA GLY A 168 7.62 3.73 6.13
C GLY A 168 6.15 4.10 6.28
N LEU A 169 5.52 4.58 5.20
CA LEU A 169 4.08 4.89 5.20
C LEU A 169 3.21 3.64 5.27
N ILE A 170 3.60 2.55 4.60
CA ILE A 170 2.93 1.25 4.69
C ILE A 170 2.97 0.73 6.13
N ASP A 171 4.16 0.70 6.75
CA ASP A 171 4.31 0.20 8.12
C ASP A 171 3.53 1.05 9.13
N GLN A 172 3.56 2.38 9.00
CA GLN A 172 2.79 3.30 9.84
C GLN A 172 1.28 3.12 9.67
N SER A 173 0.81 3.04 8.42
CA SER A 173 -0.62 2.92 8.11
C SER A 173 -1.20 1.59 8.58
N LEU A 174 -0.47 0.49 8.40
CA LEU A 174 -0.87 -0.83 8.91
C LEU A 174 -0.88 -0.89 10.44
N THR A 175 0.11 -0.28 11.09
CA THR A 175 0.15 -0.21 12.56
C THR A 175 -1.07 0.54 13.10
N GLU A 176 -1.38 1.69 12.52
CA GLU A 176 -2.54 2.50 12.90
C GLU A 176 -3.87 1.78 12.57
N TYR A 177 -3.95 1.15 11.40
CA TYR A 177 -5.10 0.35 10.97
C TYR A 177 -5.38 -0.80 11.95
N ASN A 178 -4.37 -1.60 12.27
CA ASN A 178 -4.52 -2.73 13.17
C ASN A 178 -4.84 -2.29 14.60
N LYS A 179 -4.27 -1.17 15.05
CA LYS A 179 -4.60 -0.58 16.35
C LYS A 179 -6.08 -0.18 16.42
N LEU A 180 -6.58 0.52 15.40
CA LEU A 180 -7.96 0.98 15.34
C LEU A 180 -8.95 -0.17 15.16
N GLY A 181 -8.62 -1.14 14.32
CA GLY A 181 -9.44 -2.34 14.13
C GLY A 181 -9.53 -3.20 15.39
N ASN A 182 -8.42 -3.40 16.10
CA ASN A 182 -8.44 -4.09 17.39
C ASN A 182 -9.24 -3.32 18.45
N ARG A 183 -9.11 -1.99 18.50
CA ARG A 183 -9.91 -1.16 19.40
C ARG A 183 -11.41 -1.25 19.06
N ALA A 184 -11.76 -1.23 17.78
CA ALA A 184 -13.14 -1.42 17.33
C ALA A 184 -13.69 -2.78 17.73
N HIS A 185 -12.89 -3.83 17.61
CA HIS A 185 -13.24 -5.17 18.08
C HIS A 185 -13.47 -5.24 19.59
N THR A 186 -12.60 -4.60 20.39
CA THR A 186 -12.77 -4.55 21.86
C THR A 186 -14.02 -3.77 22.28
N ILE A 187 -14.32 -2.65 21.62
CA ILE A 187 -15.45 -1.77 22.00
C ILE A 187 -16.79 -2.33 21.51
N LEU A 188 -16.85 -2.84 20.27
CA LEU A 188 -18.10 -3.33 19.69
C LEU A 188 -18.44 -4.76 20.09
N GLY A 189 -17.44 -5.55 20.49
CA GLY A 189 -17.60 -6.95 20.87
C GLY A 189 -17.58 -7.93 19.69
N ASP A 190 -17.22 -9.17 20.00
CA ASP A 190 -17.12 -10.33 19.09
C ASP A 190 -18.42 -10.64 18.33
N ASP A 191 -19.56 -10.26 18.91
CA ASP A 191 -20.91 -10.47 18.39
C ASP A 191 -21.25 -9.50 17.25
N LYS A 192 -20.67 -8.29 17.27
CA LYS A 192 -20.97 -7.24 16.28
C LYS A 192 -19.87 -7.03 15.25
N PHE A 193 -18.60 -7.20 15.65
CA PHE A 193 -17.46 -6.88 14.81
C PHE A 193 -16.27 -7.83 15.06
N LYS A 194 -15.82 -8.51 14.00
CA LYS A 194 -14.63 -9.36 14.03
C LYS A 194 -13.54 -8.74 13.18
N PHE A 195 -12.40 -8.50 13.79
CA PHE A 195 -11.26 -7.88 13.12
C PHE A 195 -10.16 -8.90 12.90
N GLU A 196 -9.62 -8.92 11.68
CA GLU A 196 -8.42 -9.69 11.34
C GLU A 196 -7.27 -8.73 11.09
N ILE A 197 -6.13 -9.01 11.74
CA ILE A 197 -4.91 -8.21 11.61
C ILE A 197 -4.40 -8.32 10.16
N VAL A 198 -4.16 -7.17 9.55
CA VAL A 198 -3.59 -7.09 8.20
C VAL A 198 -2.09 -6.83 8.30
N THR A 199 -1.31 -7.66 7.62
CA THR A 199 0.15 -7.50 7.51
C THR A 199 0.53 -6.93 6.15
N SER A 200 1.74 -6.36 6.08
CA SER A 200 2.25 -5.78 4.84
C SER A 200 2.52 -6.88 3.82
N LYS A 201 2.00 -6.70 2.61
CA LYS A 201 2.28 -7.59 1.48
C LYS A 201 3.65 -7.26 0.87
N THR A 202 4.16 -6.05 1.07
CA THR A 202 5.49 -5.67 0.60
C THR A 202 6.63 -6.30 1.37
N GLN A 203 6.38 -6.82 2.57
CA GLN A 203 7.35 -7.69 3.26
C GLN A 203 7.51 -9.06 2.57
N GLU A 204 6.58 -9.43 1.68
CA GLU A 204 6.68 -10.63 0.86
C GLU A 204 7.28 -10.39 -0.53
N VAL A 205 7.59 -9.12 -0.85
CA VAL A 205 8.23 -8.73 -2.12
C VAL A 205 9.62 -9.37 -2.20
N GLY A 206 9.83 -10.15 -3.26
CA GLY A 206 11.00 -11.02 -3.41
C GLY A 206 10.71 -12.52 -3.22
N LYS A 207 9.51 -12.91 -2.76
CA LYS A 207 9.03 -14.29 -2.88
C LYS A 207 8.47 -14.51 -4.29
N ILE A 208 8.88 -15.60 -4.94
CA ILE A 208 8.47 -15.96 -6.32
C ILE A 208 6.93 -15.91 -6.49
N GLY A 209 6.17 -16.41 -5.51
CA GLY A 209 4.71 -16.43 -5.58
C GLY A 209 4.05 -15.04 -5.59
N TYR A 210 4.65 -14.05 -4.93
CA TYR A 210 4.12 -12.70 -4.86
C TYR A 210 4.26 -11.97 -6.21
N ALA A 211 5.46 -12.02 -6.82
CA ALA A 211 5.72 -11.36 -8.10
C ALA A 211 4.81 -11.91 -9.22
N PHE A 212 4.62 -13.23 -9.28
CA PHE A 212 3.68 -13.84 -10.23
C PHE A 212 2.23 -13.49 -9.93
N GLY A 213 1.80 -13.53 -8.66
CA GLY A 213 0.43 -13.16 -8.27
C GLY A 213 0.09 -11.70 -8.60
N HIS A 214 1.02 -10.79 -8.33
CA HIS A 214 0.87 -9.38 -8.67
C HIS A 214 0.90 -9.16 -10.19
N ALA A 215 1.76 -9.87 -10.93
CA ALA A 215 1.83 -9.78 -12.38
C ALA A 215 0.56 -10.28 -13.08
N ILE A 216 -0.05 -11.37 -12.61
CA ILE A 216 -1.26 -11.94 -13.20
C ILE A 216 -2.48 -11.04 -12.91
N LYS A 217 -2.60 -10.52 -11.69
CA LYS A 217 -3.73 -9.65 -11.32
C LYS A 217 -3.68 -8.29 -12.00
N ASN A 218 -2.47 -7.78 -12.27
CA ASN A 218 -2.23 -6.48 -12.86
C ASN A 218 -1.59 -6.61 -14.26
N PHE A 219 -2.00 -7.58 -15.08
CA PHE A 219 -1.33 -7.88 -16.35
C PHE A 219 -1.46 -6.70 -17.33
N GLY A 220 -0.36 -5.97 -17.53
CA GLY A 220 -0.27 -4.79 -18.40
C GLY A 220 1.01 -4.79 -19.25
N VAL A 221 1.22 -3.68 -19.97
CA VAL A 221 2.35 -3.54 -20.92
C VAL A 221 3.71 -3.67 -20.22
N TYR A 222 3.86 -3.11 -19.03
CA TYR A 222 5.14 -3.17 -18.29
C TYR A 222 5.45 -4.59 -17.78
N GLN A 223 4.43 -5.30 -17.31
CA GLN A 223 4.53 -6.69 -16.87
C GLN A 223 4.90 -7.61 -18.04
N PHE A 224 4.33 -7.34 -19.23
CA PHE A 224 4.70 -8.03 -20.47
C PHE A 224 6.15 -7.75 -20.88
N VAL A 225 6.62 -6.50 -20.80
CA VAL A 225 8.01 -6.13 -21.11
C VAL A 225 8.99 -6.82 -20.15
N VAL A 226 8.69 -6.86 -18.85
CA VAL A 226 9.50 -7.59 -17.87
C VAL A 226 9.54 -9.08 -18.20
N LEU A 227 8.39 -9.69 -18.54
CA LEU A 227 8.31 -11.10 -18.93
C LEU A 227 9.14 -11.39 -20.19
N LEU A 228 9.05 -10.54 -21.21
CA LEU A 228 9.83 -10.64 -22.44
C LEU A 228 11.34 -10.51 -22.16
N GLY A 229 11.72 -9.59 -21.27
CA GLY A 229 13.11 -9.41 -20.83
C GLY A 229 13.67 -10.63 -20.12
N CYS A 230 12.86 -11.31 -19.29
CA CYS A 230 13.26 -12.56 -18.64
C CYS A 230 13.39 -13.70 -19.66
N LEU A 231 12.45 -13.81 -20.60
CA LEU A 231 12.50 -14.81 -21.67
C LEU A 231 13.75 -14.64 -22.54
N LEU A 232 14.11 -13.38 -22.86
CA LEU A 232 15.34 -13.05 -23.57
C LEU A 232 16.59 -13.51 -22.81
N LEU A 233 16.68 -13.19 -21.52
CA LEU A 233 17.82 -13.54 -20.67
C LEU A 233 17.99 -15.06 -20.49
N ASP A 234 16.89 -15.78 -20.26
CA ASP A 234 16.95 -17.18 -19.83
C ASP A 234 17.00 -18.17 -20.98
N PHE A 235 16.41 -17.82 -22.12
CA PHE A 235 16.30 -18.73 -23.26
C PHE A 235 17.04 -18.22 -24.49
N ILE A 236 16.89 -16.94 -24.85
CA ILE A 236 17.41 -16.43 -26.12
C ILE A 236 18.93 -16.19 -26.05
N ILE A 237 19.44 -15.57 -24.98
CA ILE A 237 20.89 -15.30 -24.84
C ILE A 237 21.71 -16.60 -24.79
N PRO A 238 21.37 -17.62 -23.97
CA PRO A 238 22.10 -18.89 -23.97
C PRO A 238 22.09 -19.59 -25.33
N ILE A 239 20.96 -19.55 -26.06
CA ILE A 239 20.87 -20.09 -27.42
C ILE A 239 21.80 -19.34 -28.37
N ILE A 240 21.83 -18.00 -28.34
CA ILE A 240 22.74 -17.20 -29.17
C ILE A 240 24.21 -17.53 -28.84
N VAL A 241 24.57 -17.61 -27.55
CA VAL A 241 25.93 -17.96 -27.12
C VAL A 241 26.33 -19.34 -27.63
N ILE A 242 25.46 -20.34 -27.51
CA ILE A 242 25.71 -21.68 -28.03
C ILE A 242 25.84 -21.66 -29.56
N LEU A 243 24.99 -20.91 -30.27
CA LEU A 243 25.02 -20.81 -31.72
C LEU A 243 26.32 -20.15 -32.19
N VAL A 244 26.67 -18.99 -31.64
CA VAL A 244 27.90 -18.24 -31.98
C VAL A 244 29.16 -19.05 -31.63
N THR A 245 29.16 -19.75 -30.49
CA THR A 245 30.30 -20.59 -30.09
C THR A 245 30.43 -21.81 -30.99
N LYS A 246 29.33 -22.46 -31.38
CA LYS A 246 29.34 -23.55 -32.37
C LYS A 246 29.83 -23.08 -33.73
N THR A 247 29.47 -21.87 -34.17
CA THR A 247 29.96 -21.32 -35.44
C THR A 247 31.47 -21.03 -35.39
N LYS A 248 32.01 -20.60 -34.24
CA LYS A 248 33.47 -20.45 -34.05
C LYS A 248 34.24 -21.78 -33.94
N SER A 249 33.59 -22.87 -33.58
CA SER A 249 34.22 -24.20 -33.50
C SER A 249 34.17 -24.97 -34.82
N ASN A 250 33.54 -24.43 -35.87
CA ASN A 250 33.40 -25.12 -37.16
C ASN A 250 34.32 -24.57 -38.26
N ASP A 251 35.16 -23.57 -37.95
CA ASP A 251 36.26 -23.12 -38.81
C ASP A 251 37.59 -23.60 -38.23
N GLY A 252 38.26 -24.48 -38.96
CA GLY A 252 39.70 -24.70 -38.83
C GLY A 252 40.12 -25.80 -37.84
N ASN A 253 40.26 -26.99 -38.39
CA ASN A 253 41.25 -28.00 -38.04
C ASN A 253 42.49 -27.41 -37.30
N ASN A 254 42.63 -27.65 -36.00
CA ASN A 254 43.92 -27.61 -35.32
C ASN A 254 43.89 -28.42 -34.03
N HIS A 255 44.77 -29.41 -33.98
CA HIS A 255 45.16 -30.16 -32.79
C HIS A 255 45.41 -29.22 -31.59
N PHE A 256 44.62 -29.36 -30.52
CA PHE A 256 45.06 -28.94 -29.19
C PHE A 256 44.73 -30.04 -28.18
N ASN A 257 45.74 -30.88 -27.95
CA ASN A 257 45.80 -31.83 -26.87
C ASN A 257 46.10 -31.04 -25.58
N GLY A 258 45.07 -30.60 -24.88
CA GLY A 258 45.18 -29.77 -23.68
C GLY A 258 44.46 -30.41 -22.49
N SER A 259 45.12 -31.37 -21.84
CA SER A 259 44.70 -31.96 -20.57
C SER A 259 44.48 -30.87 -19.50
N VAL A 260 43.29 -30.83 -18.90
CA VAL A 260 42.86 -29.87 -17.86
C VAL A 260 43.29 -30.34 -16.45
N PHE A 261 44.28 -31.22 -16.34
CA PHE A 261 44.81 -31.67 -15.04
C PHE A 261 46.34 -31.66 -15.01
N THR A 262 46.93 -30.52 -14.63
CA THR A 262 48.25 -30.50 -13.97
C THR A 262 48.29 -29.44 -12.87
N THR A 263 47.95 -29.85 -11.66
CA THR A 263 48.25 -29.14 -10.42
C THR A 263 49.75 -29.22 -10.15
N LYS A 264 50.45 -28.08 -10.18
CA LYS A 264 51.74 -27.92 -9.46
C LYS A 264 51.77 -26.56 -8.76
N ARG A 265 51.17 -26.50 -7.56
CA ARG A 265 51.53 -25.51 -6.54
C ARG A 265 52.92 -25.87 -6.03
N LYS A 266 53.92 -25.06 -6.36
CA LYS A 266 55.28 -25.15 -5.80
C LYS A 266 55.28 -24.34 -4.50
N SER A 267 55.07 -25.00 -3.38
CA SER A 267 55.25 -24.42 -2.04
C SER A 267 56.74 -24.33 -1.72
N ASN A 268 57.27 -23.11 -1.59
CA ASN A 268 58.57 -22.89 -0.96
C ASN A 268 58.37 -22.92 0.56
N VAL A 269 58.91 -23.96 1.19
CA VAL A 269 59.04 -24.05 2.65
C VAL A 269 60.27 -23.25 3.05
N LEU A 270 60.08 -22.20 3.85
CA LEU A 270 61.15 -21.52 4.57
C LEU A 270 61.42 -22.31 5.86
N ILE A 271 62.57 -22.98 5.93
CA ILE A 271 63.08 -23.61 7.15
C ILE A 271 63.89 -22.53 7.90
N PRO A 272 63.57 -22.20 9.16
CA PRO A 272 64.43 -21.37 9.98
C PRO A 272 65.64 -22.18 10.45
N ASN A 273 66.84 -21.62 10.27
CA ASN A 273 68.08 -22.19 10.83
C ASN A 273 68.26 -21.65 12.26
N ASN A 274 68.70 -22.54 13.16
CA ASN A 274 69.10 -22.26 14.54
C ASN A 274 70.10 -21.10 14.65
#